data_AF-A0A9D4MC71-F1
#
_entry.id   AF-A0A9D4MC71-F1
#
_cell.length_a   1.000
_cell.length_b   1.000
_cell.length_c   1.000
_cell.angle_alpha   90.00
_cell.angle_beta   90.00
_cell.angle_gamma   90.00
#
_symmetry.space_group_name_H-M   'P 1'
#
loop_
_entity.id
_entity.type
_entity.pdbx_description
1 polymer ?
#
loop_
_entity_poly.entity_id
_entity_poly.type
_entity_poly.pdbx_seq_one_letter_code
_entity_poly.pdbx_strand_id
1 'polypeptide(L)'
;MLTLQASYDKLLDEIRDTRQTINIILDKIEKNTIQELDDKMTSLKASIKTDLDNCIKLKNELKQLSGAINDIIDKGKAELTFIASKKCLEKIYHSETYLKENSVQVESSLTFQADSDVQQYLSKLSGLGGFVLSTKALSVLDQVFTVQGKSEYNVSIPSDSDRSCRIIAICVLTDDEILVADQAIKRVKLLNHQYQVVGHCDLTDWPNDMCKITPSEVAVTVYQNVTNGEVQFVSVNGGQLVMGRKLQFQHKCKGIAHNLQDLYLTSGTALYKYSMKGALLNKVYEDTSDLKTGKMWYIYIPTTFGIIINMIEIVKLYFWNTYLRKGQLFLPLSISDNYACK
;
A
#
# COMPACT_ATOMS: atom_id res chain seq x y z
N MET A 1 0.61 -20.68 34.34
CA MET A 1 -0.18 -19.44 34.61
C MET A 1 0.71 -18.22 34.76
N LEU A 2 1.74 -18.24 35.64
CA LEU A 2 2.65 -17.10 35.87
C LEU A 2 3.38 -16.57 34.61
N THR A 3 3.59 -17.41 33.60
CA THR A 3 4.26 -17.04 32.34
C THR A 3 3.37 -16.30 31.33
N LEU A 4 2.06 -16.54 31.34
CA LEU A 4 1.13 -15.89 30.42
C LEU A 4 0.84 -14.46 30.86
N GLN A 5 0.66 -14.25 32.18
CA GLN A 5 0.42 -12.92 32.73
C GLN A 5 1.63 -12.01 32.51
N ALA A 6 2.85 -12.48 32.80
CA ALA A 6 4.06 -11.71 32.55
C ALA A 6 4.23 -11.36 31.05
N SER A 7 3.84 -12.27 30.15
CA SER A 7 3.85 -12.00 28.71
C SER A 7 2.81 -10.95 28.30
N TYR A 8 1.64 -10.97 28.93
CA TYR A 8 0.59 -9.99 28.69
C TYR A 8 1.01 -8.59 29.17
N ASP A 9 1.56 -8.50 30.38
CA ASP A 9 2.03 -7.23 30.95
C ASP A 9 3.16 -6.63 30.09
N LYS A 10 4.08 -7.46 29.59
CA LYS A 10 5.11 -7.01 28.64
C LYS A 10 4.51 -6.44 27.35
N LEU A 11 3.50 -7.09 26.77
CA LEU A 11 2.83 -6.58 25.57
C LEU A 11 2.12 -5.26 25.82
N LEU A 12 1.54 -5.06 27.01
CA LEU A 12 0.97 -3.78 27.39
C LEU A 12 2.03 -2.67 27.45
N ASP A 13 3.21 -2.97 27.97
CA ASP A 13 4.32 -2.02 28.00
C ASP A 13 4.82 -1.70 26.58
N GLU A 14 4.97 -2.69 25.69
CA GLU A 14 5.32 -2.46 24.28
C GLU A 14 4.28 -1.56 23.55
N ILE A 15 2.99 -1.72 23.85
CA ILE A 15 1.92 -0.85 23.33
C ILE A 15 2.07 0.59 23.88
N ARG A 16 2.40 0.74 25.16
CA ARG A 16 2.61 2.06 25.79
C ARG A 16 3.83 2.76 25.20
N ASP A 17 4.93 2.03 25.00
CA ASP A 17 6.17 2.54 24.40
C ASP A 17 5.94 2.97 22.94
N THR A 18 5.15 2.19 22.20
CA THR A 18 4.75 2.53 20.82
C THR A 18 3.95 3.84 20.81
N ARG A 19 3.00 4.00 21.74
CA ARG A 19 2.24 5.26 21.88
C ARG A 19 3.15 6.44 22.21
N GLN A 20 4.09 6.27 23.13
CA GLN A 20 5.05 7.33 23.48
C GLN A 20 5.91 7.73 22.28
N THR A 21 6.36 6.75 21.50
CA THR A 21 7.14 7.01 20.27
C THR A 21 6.35 7.84 19.27
N ILE A 22 5.07 7.52 19.06
CA ILE A 22 4.19 8.31 18.17
C ILE A 22 4.05 9.75 18.66
N ASN A 23 3.85 9.95 19.98
CA ASN A 23 3.77 11.28 20.55
C ASN A 23 5.06 12.08 20.32
N ILE A 24 6.24 11.47 20.53
CA ILE A 24 7.54 12.13 20.28
C ILE A 24 7.67 12.57 18.81
N ILE A 25 7.19 11.76 17.86
CA ILE A 25 7.18 12.12 16.44
C ILE A 25 6.26 13.32 16.19
N LEU A 26 5.05 13.32 16.77
CA LEU A 26 4.11 14.43 16.66
C LEU A 26 4.67 15.73 17.27
N ASP A 27 5.28 15.65 18.45
CA ASP A 27 5.93 16.79 19.11
C ASP A 27 7.07 17.36 18.25
N LYS A 28 7.84 16.49 17.59
CA LYS A 28 8.92 16.90 16.67
C LYS A 28 8.35 17.61 15.44
N ILE A 29 7.24 17.11 14.87
CA ILE A 29 6.57 17.75 13.74
C ILE A 29 6.07 19.14 14.16
N GLU A 30 5.38 19.25 15.29
CA GLU A 30 4.91 20.52 15.84
C GLU A 30 6.06 21.51 16.04
N LYS A 31 7.15 21.08 16.68
CA LYS A 31 8.35 21.92 16.89
C LYS A 31 8.93 22.43 15.57
N ASN A 32 9.00 21.59 14.54
CA ASN A 32 9.50 21.99 13.23
C ASN A 32 8.56 23.02 12.56
N THR A 33 7.24 22.83 12.66
CA THR A 33 6.26 23.78 12.13
C THR A 33 6.34 25.14 12.83
N ILE A 34 6.53 25.16 14.15
CA ILE A 34 6.73 26.40 14.92
C ILE A 34 8.03 27.09 14.49
N GLN A 35 9.12 26.33 14.32
CA GLN A 35 10.40 26.90 13.88
C GLN A 35 10.28 27.54 12.49
N GLU A 36 9.59 26.87 11.55
CA GLU A 36 9.36 27.43 10.21
C GLU A 36 8.56 28.74 10.28
N LEU A 37 7.56 28.82 11.16
CA LEU A 37 6.80 30.03 11.42
C LEU A 37 7.70 31.17 11.94
N ASP A 38 8.56 30.88 12.93
CA ASP A 38 9.49 31.86 13.50
C ASP A 38 10.51 32.37 12.48
N ASP A 39 11.02 31.48 11.62
CA ASP A 39 11.95 31.82 10.55
C ASP A 39 11.29 32.75 9.52
N LYS A 40 10.06 32.44 9.08
CA LYS A 40 9.28 33.30 8.18
C LYS A 40 8.99 34.65 8.82
N MET A 41 8.63 34.68 10.10
CA MET A 41 8.33 35.92 10.83
C MET A 41 9.59 36.78 10.99
N THR A 42 10.75 36.17 11.24
CA THR A 42 12.03 36.85 11.32
C THR A 42 12.44 37.43 9.97
N SER A 43 12.29 36.67 8.89
CA SER A 43 12.53 37.14 7.52
C SER A 43 11.62 38.32 7.14
N LEU A 44 10.33 38.22 7.46
CA LEU A 44 9.36 39.29 7.20
C LEU A 44 9.72 40.58 7.96
N LYS A 45 10.06 40.47 9.26
CA LYS A 45 10.53 41.61 10.07
C LYS A 45 11.77 42.27 9.47
N ALA A 46 12.72 41.48 8.97
CA ALA A 46 13.94 42.00 8.34
C ALA A 46 13.64 42.73 7.02
N SER A 47 12.72 42.19 6.21
CA SER A 47 12.26 42.85 4.97
C SER A 47 11.59 44.19 5.28
N ILE A 48 10.61 44.20 6.21
CA ILE A 48 9.90 45.42 6.62
C ILE A 48 10.88 46.48 7.13
N LYS A 49 11.87 46.07 7.94
CA LYS A 49 12.91 46.99 8.43
C LYS A 49 13.74 47.59 7.29
N THR A 50 14.15 46.77 6.33
CA THR A 50 14.91 47.22 5.15
C THR A 50 14.10 48.23 4.32
N ASP A 51 12.81 47.96 4.11
CA ASP A 51 11.92 48.86 3.38
C ASP A 51 11.71 50.18 4.13
N LEU A 52 11.57 50.13 5.46
CA LEU A 52 11.49 51.31 6.31
C LEU A 52 12.76 52.16 6.22
N ASP A 53 13.94 51.54 6.32
CA ASP A 53 15.23 52.22 6.21
C ASP A 53 15.40 52.88 4.83
N ASN A 54 14.99 52.21 3.76
CA ASN A 54 14.97 52.75 2.41
C ASN A 54 14.02 53.96 2.27
N CYS A 55 12.83 53.89 2.86
CA CYS A 55 11.88 55.00 2.88
C CYS A 55 12.46 56.22 3.62
N ILE A 56 13.10 56.01 4.77
CA ILE A 56 13.76 57.07 5.54
C ILE A 56 14.89 57.70 4.72
N LYS A 57 15.71 56.89 4.05
CA LYS A 57 16.78 57.37 3.17
C LYS A 57 16.25 58.25 2.04
N LEU A 58 15.25 57.76 1.29
CA LEU A 58 14.62 58.51 0.20
C LEU A 58 14.01 59.83 0.69
N LYS A 59 13.36 59.82 1.86
CA LYS A 59 12.83 61.04 2.48
C LYS A 59 13.94 62.07 2.79
N ASN A 60 15.10 61.62 3.27
CA ASN A 60 16.23 62.51 3.56
C ASN A 60 16.86 63.06 2.28
N GLU A 61 17.00 62.25 1.23
CA GLU A 61 17.49 62.68 -0.08
C GLU A 61 16.57 63.73 -0.70
N LEU A 62 15.24 63.53 -0.63
CA LEU A 62 14.25 64.51 -1.09
C LEU A 62 14.32 65.82 -0.32
N LYS A 63 14.52 65.76 1.01
CA LYS A 63 14.72 66.96 1.83
C LYS A 63 15.97 67.74 1.44
N GLN A 64 17.10 67.05 1.23
CA GLN A 64 18.35 67.68 0.80
C GLN A 64 18.19 68.34 -0.57
N LEU A 65 17.56 67.63 -1.51
CA LEU A 65 17.31 68.14 -2.86
C LEU A 65 16.41 69.38 -2.83
N SER A 66 15.36 69.37 -1.99
CA SER A 66 14.51 70.54 -1.75
C SER A 66 15.29 71.74 -1.18
N GLY A 67 16.19 71.51 -0.22
CA GLY A 67 17.03 72.56 0.34
C GLY A 67 17.99 73.16 -0.71
N ALA A 68 18.68 72.31 -1.47
CA ALA A 68 19.57 72.74 -2.54
C ALA A 68 18.84 73.55 -3.62
N ILE A 69 17.60 73.21 -3.92
CA ILE A 69 16.77 73.99 -4.83
C ILE A 69 16.47 75.38 -4.25
N ASN A 70 16.08 75.48 -2.97
CA ASN A 70 15.82 76.76 -2.33
C ASN A 70 17.07 77.67 -2.35
N ASP A 71 18.26 77.12 -2.11
CA ASP A 71 19.52 77.87 -2.19
C ASP A 71 19.81 78.41 -3.62
N ILE A 72 19.32 77.72 -4.65
CA ILE A 72 19.44 78.18 -6.05
C ILE A 72 18.38 79.25 -6.37
N ILE A 73 17.21 79.23 -5.71
CA ILE A 73 16.16 80.26 -5.87
C ILE A 73 16.75 81.61 -5.43
N ASP A 74 17.42 81.61 -4.28
CA ASP A 74 18.06 82.80 -3.71
C ASP A 74 19.20 83.36 -4.57
N LYS A 75 19.76 82.56 -5.50
CA LYS A 75 20.88 82.93 -6.38
C LYS A 75 20.47 83.39 -7.79
N GLY A 76 19.17 83.55 -8.07
CA GLY A 76 18.71 84.38 -9.20
C GLY A 76 18.56 83.70 -10.57
N LYS A 77 18.36 82.37 -10.66
CA LYS A 77 17.98 81.66 -11.91
C LYS A 77 16.54 81.15 -11.88
N ALA A 78 15.59 82.06 -11.65
CA ALA A 78 14.22 81.77 -11.23
C ALA A 78 13.47 80.67 -12.03
N GLU A 79 13.61 80.61 -13.35
CA GLU A 79 12.79 79.72 -14.19
C GLU A 79 13.19 78.25 -14.10
N LEU A 80 14.49 77.94 -14.16
CA LEU A 80 14.99 76.57 -14.01
C LEU A 80 14.79 76.05 -12.58
N THR A 81 14.89 76.96 -11.60
CA THR A 81 14.70 76.61 -10.20
C THR A 81 13.24 76.35 -9.87
N PHE A 82 12.31 77.09 -10.47
CA PHE A 82 10.87 76.83 -10.33
C PHE A 82 10.49 75.45 -10.86
N ILE A 83 11.01 75.05 -12.03
CA ILE A 83 10.74 73.74 -12.62
C ILE A 83 11.32 72.61 -11.75
N ALA A 84 12.55 72.77 -11.24
CA ALA A 84 13.17 71.78 -10.36
C ALA A 84 12.42 71.67 -9.02
N SER A 85 12.04 72.79 -8.42
CA SER A 85 11.29 72.84 -7.16
C SER A 85 9.93 72.17 -7.29
N LYS A 86 9.20 72.49 -8.36
CA LYS A 86 7.90 71.88 -8.64
C LYS A 86 8.00 70.36 -8.82
N LYS A 87 8.99 69.87 -9.59
CA LYS A 87 9.21 68.41 -9.76
C LYS A 87 9.60 67.72 -8.44
N CYS A 88 10.35 68.38 -7.58
CA CYS A 88 10.67 67.87 -6.24
C CYS A 88 9.43 67.79 -5.35
N LEU A 89 8.64 68.85 -5.29
CA LEU A 89 7.40 68.87 -4.52
C LEU A 89 6.40 67.82 -5.03
N GLU A 90 6.29 67.63 -6.35
CA GLU A 90 5.48 66.55 -6.93
C GLU A 90 5.98 65.16 -6.52
N LYS A 91 7.31 64.93 -6.51
CA LYS A 91 7.87 63.66 -6.02
C LYS A 91 7.69 63.47 -4.51
N ILE A 92 7.82 64.51 -3.70
CA ILE A 92 7.54 64.46 -2.26
C ILE A 92 6.06 64.14 -2.04
N TYR A 93 5.17 64.83 -2.74
CA TYR A 93 3.73 64.58 -2.67
C TYR A 93 3.38 63.14 -3.08
N HIS A 94 3.95 62.64 -4.18
CA HIS A 94 3.73 61.25 -4.61
C HIS A 94 4.27 60.23 -3.62
N SER A 95 5.43 60.49 -2.98
CA SER A 95 5.98 59.58 -1.98
C SER A 95 5.21 59.62 -0.66
N GLU A 96 4.73 60.79 -0.23
CA GLU A 96 3.82 60.92 0.93
C GLU A 96 2.46 60.27 0.65
N THR A 97 1.94 60.40 -0.57
CA THR A 97 0.71 59.75 -1.02
C THR A 97 0.88 58.23 -1.07
N TYR A 98 1.96 57.74 -1.68
CA TYR A 98 2.30 56.31 -1.69
C TYR A 98 2.45 55.76 -0.27
N LEU A 99 3.13 56.50 0.63
CA LEU A 99 3.23 56.11 2.02
C LEU A 99 1.86 56.13 2.69
N LYS A 100 0.99 57.13 2.50
CA LYS A 100 -0.38 57.13 3.07
C LYS A 100 -1.25 56.00 2.53
N GLU A 101 -1.17 55.70 1.24
CA GLU A 101 -1.95 54.66 0.57
C GLU A 101 -1.46 53.26 0.94
N ASN A 102 -0.15 53.06 1.15
CA ASN A 102 0.43 51.77 1.53
C ASN A 102 0.70 51.64 3.05
N SER A 103 0.52 52.71 3.83
CA SER A 103 0.47 52.67 5.31
C SER A 103 -0.93 52.39 5.83
N VAL A 104 -1.92 52.26 4.94
CA VAL A 104 -3.13 51.51 5.24
C VAL A 104 -2.69 50.09 5.56
N GLN A 105 -2.76 49.77 6.85
CA GLN A 105 -2.47 48.49 7.47
C GLN A 105 -2.45 47.35 6.45
N VAL A 106 -1.25 46.97 6.01
CA VAL A 106 -1.07 45.63 5.45
C VAL A 106 -1.28 44.70 6.64
N GLU A 107 -2.54 44.35 6.92
CA GLU A 107 -2.89 43.22 7.76
C GLU A 107 -2.44 41.98 6.99
N SER A 108 -1.13 41.72 7.03
CA SER A 108 -0.56 40.46 6.64
C SER A 108 -1.05 39.43 7.65
N SER A 109 -2.24 38.88 7.44
CA SER A 109 -2.75 37.79 8.26
C SER A 109 -2.06 36.50 7.81
N LEU A 110 -1.21 35.95 8.68
CA LEU A 110 -0.70 34.62 8.48
C LEU A 110 -1.71 33.61 9.03
N THR A 111 -2.28 32.78 8.17
CA THR A 111 -3.24 31.75 8.57
C THR A 111 -2.59 30.38 8.54
N PHE A 112 -2.64 29.66 9.66
CA PHE A 112 -2.27 28.25 9.70
C PHE A 112 -3.38 27.40 9.07
N GLN A 113 -3.03 26.61 8.06
CA GLN A 113 -3.92 25.61 7.49
C GLN A 113 -3.41 24.22 7.91
N ALA A 114 -4.21 23.53 8.72
CA ALA A 114 -3.87 22.17 9.13
C ALA A 114 -3.90 21.24 7.91
N ASP A 115 -2.91 20.34 7.84
CA ASP A 115 -2.88 19.30 6.83
C ASP A 115 -3.95 18.23 7.14
N SER A 116 -4.94 18.12 6.25
CA SER A 116 -6.03 17.15 6.40
C SER A 116 -5.54 15.71 6.32
N ASP A 117 -4.41 15.44 5.66
CA ASP A 117 -3.87 14.10 5.49
C ASP A 117 -3.37 13.53 6.81
N VAL A 118 -2.83 14.37 7.70
CA VAL A 118 -2.41 13.96 9.04
C VAL A 118 -3.60 13.45 9.85
N GLN A 119 -4.71 14.21 9.85
CA GLN A 119 -5.93 13.81 10.54
C GLN A 119 -6.55 12.57 9.90
N GLN A 120 -6.60 12.54 8.56
CA GLN A 120 -7.19 11.42 7.83
C GLN A 120 -6.40 10.13 8.04
N TYR A 121 -5.07 10.20 8.03
CA TYR A 121 -4.21 9.05 8.27
C TYR A 121 -4.39 8.50 9.70
N LEU A 122 -4.33 9.36 10.72
CA LEU A 122 -4.53 8.95 12.11
C LEU A 122 -5.93 8.38 12.35
N SER A 123 -6.97 8.94 11.72
CA SER A 123 -8.35 8.44 11.84
C SER A 123 -8.59 7.07 11.20
N LYS A 124 -7.76 6.66 10.22
CA LYS A 124 -7.86 5.37 9.53
C LYS A 124 -7.21 4.23 10.31
N LEU A 125 -6.43 4.53 11.35
CA LEU A 125 -5.77 3.51 12.16
C LEU A 125 -6.79 2.84 13.08
N SER A 126 -6.98 1.53 12.92
CA SER A 126 -7.81 0.71 13.81
C SER A 126 -7.10 0.31 15.12
N GLY A 127 -5.79 0.56 15.22
CA GLY A 127 -4.95 0.28 16.37
C GLY A 127 -3.53 0.79 16.15
N LEU A 128 -2.69 0.76 17.21
CA LEU A 128 -1.27 1.18 17.13
C LEU A 128 -0.37 0.13 16.45
N GLY A 129 -0.90 -1.08 16.22
CA GLY A 129 -0.20 -2.21 15.64
C GLY A 129 -1.12 -3.43 15.54
N GLY A 130 -0.56 -4.57 15.15
CA GLY A 130 -1.25 -5.85 15.11
C GLY A 130 -0.60 -6.85 16.06
N PHE A 131 -1.39 -7.79 16.59
CA PHE A 131 -0.86 -8.92 17.34
C PHE A 131 -0.38 -9.99 16.37
N VAL A 132 0.89 -10.36 16.47
CA VAL A 132 1.44 -11.52 15.75
C VAL A 132 1.55 -12.65 16.76
N LEU A 133 0.68 -13.66 16.62
CA LEU A 133 0.79 -14.87 17.42
C LEU A 133 1.98 -15.68 16.89
N SER A 134 3.17 -15.44 17.44
CA SER A 134 4.29 -16.34 17.24
C SER A 134 4.09 -17.54 18.16
N THR A 135 3.36 -18.54 17.70
CA THR A 135 3.56 -19.88 18.22
C THR A 135 5.02 -20.20 17.92
N LYS A 136 5.86 -20.29 18.95
CA LYS A 136 7.11 -21.04 18.83
C LYS A 136 6.68 -22.42 18.36
N ALA A 137 6.75 -22.63 17.05
CA ALA A 137 7.06 -23.94 16.57
C ALA A 137 8.33 -24.30 17.34
N LEU A 138 8.22 -25.26 18.26
CA LEU A 138 9.30 -26.23 18.45
C LEU A 138 9.89 -26.40 17.08
N SER A 139 11.12 -25.95 16.88
CA SER A 139 11.85 -26.03 15.62
C SER A 139 11.41 -27.30 14.93
N VAL A 140 10.48 -27.15 13.98
CA VAL A 140 10.11 -28.25 13.11
C VAL A 140 11.33 -28.30 12.24
N LEU A 141 12.30 -29.08 12.76
CA LEU A 141 13.29 -29.84 12.04
C LEU A 141 12.84 -30.00 10.60
N ASP A 142 13.78 -30.01 9.66
CA ASP A 142 13.61 -30.51 8.30
C ASP A 142 12.73 -31.79 8.25
N GLN A 143 11.42 -31.62 8.39
CA GLN A 143 10.44 -32.69 8.48
C GLN A 143 10.15 -32.97 7.04
N VAL A 144 10.95 -33.88 6.52
CA VAL A 144 10.66 -34.52 5.24
C VAL A 144 9.39 -35.32 5.47
N PHE A 145 8.25 -34.74 5.10
CA PHE A 145 7.00 -35.46 5.03
C PHE A 145 7.15 -36.57 3.99
N THR A 146 7.09 -37.82 4.45
CA THR A 146 7.03 -38.97 3.56
C THR A 146 5.57 -39.31 3.31
N VAL A 147 5.20 -39.44 2.03
CA VAL A 147 3.85 -39.85 1.65
C VAL A 147 3.67 -41.30 2.08
N GLN A 148 2.82 -41.55 3.07
CA GLN A 148 2.60 -42.90 3.61
C GLN A 148 1.67 -43.74 2.75
N GLY A 149 0.78 -43.09 2.00
CA GLY A 149 -0.23 -43.74 1.21
C GLY A 149 -0.82 -42.77 0.19
N LYS A 150 -1.34 -43.37 -0.88
CA LYS A 150 -1.97 -42.67 -1.99
C LYS A 150 -3.35 -43.27 -2.16
N SER A 151 -4.38 -42.42 -2.12
CA SER A 151 -5.74 -42.80 -2.50
C SER A 151 -6.17 -42.03 -3.72
N GLU A 152 -7.14 -42.60 -4.42
CA GLU A 152 -7.75 -42.04 -5.62
C GLU A 152 -9.22 -41.78 -5.36
N TYR A 153 -9.65 -40.54 -5.61
CA TYR A 153 -11.03 -40.14 -5.46
C TYR A 153 -11.57 -39.64 -6.81
N ASN A 154 -12.79 -40.07 -7.15
CA ASN A 154 -13.46 -39.61 -8.36
C ASN A 154 -14.06 -38.22 -8.10
N VAL A 155 -13.57 -37.24 -8.87
CA VAL A 155 -14.05 -35.85 -8.82
C VAL A 155 -14.95 -35.49 -10.00
N SER A 156 -15.35 -36.48 -10.80
CA SER A 156 -16.25 -36.30 -11.94
C SER A 156 -17.70 -36.24 -11.47
N ILE A 157 -18.48 -35.35 -12.07
CA ILE A 157 -19.94 -35.29 -11.90
C ILE A 157 -20.64 -35.61 -13.22
N PRO A 158 -21.93 -36.03 -13.21
CA PRO A 158 -22.64 -36.44 -14.42
C PRO A 158 -22.65 -35.38 -15.54
N SER A 159 -22.56 -34.10 -15.18
CA SER A 159 -22.55 -32.97 -16.12
C SER A 159 -21.17 -32.64 -16.71
N ASP A 160 -20.10 -33.36 -16.38
CA ASP A 160 -18.75 -33.05 -16.87
C ASP A 160 -18.51 -33.42 -18.34
N SER A 161 -19.49 -34.03 -19.03
CA SER A 161 -19.35 -34.59 -20.38
C SER A 161 -18.19 -35.60 -20.49
N ASP A 162 -17.91 -36.17 -21.66
CA ASP A 162 -16.79 -37.11 -21.87
C ASP A 162 -15.39 -36.48 -21.72
N ARG A 163 -15.30 -35.30 -21.11
CA ARG A 163 -14.04 -34.59 -20.87
C ARG A 163 -13.40 -35.12 -19.60
N SER A 164 -12.16 -35.57 -19.72
CA SER A 164 -11.37 -35.96 -18.56
C SER A 164 -11.11 -34.76 -17.64
N CYS A 165 -11.44 -34.87 -16.36
CA CYS A 165 -11.13 -33.87 -15.34
C CYS A 165 -9.61 -33.61 -15.27
N ARG A 166 -9.22 -32.34 -15.13
CA ARG A 166 -7.81 -31.92 -14.98
C ARG A 166 -7.70 -30.98 -13.79
N ILE A 167 -7.42 -31.54 -12.61
CA ILE A 167 -7.27 -30.76 -11.39
C ILE A 167 -5.93 -30.03 -11.40
N ILE A 168 -5.97 -28.70 -11.30
CA ILE A 168 -4.79 -27.83 -11.33
C ILE A 168 -4.50 -27.17 -9.97
N ALA A 169 -5.53 -26.98 -9.16
CA ALA A 169 -5.41 -26.34 -7.85
C ALA A 169 -6.33 -27.01 -6.83
N ILE A 170 -5.90 -26.98 -5.57
CA ILE A 170 -6.67 -27.45 -4.41
C ILE A 170 -6.56 -26.40 -3.30
N CYS A 171 -7.65 -26.18 -2.58
CA CYS A 171 -7.68 -25.29 -1.44
C CYS A 171 -8.57 -25.88 -0.35
N VAL A 172 -8.08 -25.89 0.88
CA VAL A 172 -8.81 -26.39 2.05
C VAL A 172 -9.31 -25.18 2.85
N LEU A 173 -10.63 -25.01 2.94
CA LEU A 173 -11.23 -23.94 3.73
C LEU A 173 -11.38 -24.36 5.20
N THR A 174 -11.94 -25.53 5.41
CA THR A 174 -12.11 -26.21 6.70
C THR A 174 -11.84 -27.70 6.51
N ASP A 175 -11.80 -28.48 7.58
CA ASP A 175 -11.57 -29.94 7.50
C ASP A 175 -12.65 -30.66 6.67
N ASP A 176 -13.84 -30.05 6.54
CA ASP A 176 -14.98 -30.58 5.80
C ASP A 176 -15.18 -29.96 4.41
N GLU A 177 -14.42 -28.93 4.05
CA GLU A 177 -14.65 -28.13 2.83
C GLU A 177 -13.37 -28.01 2.02
N ILE A 178 -13.24 -28.90 1.05
CA ILE A 178 -12.10 -28.97 0.14
C ILE A 178 -12.55 -28.54 -1.24
N LEU A 179 -11.92 -27.51 -1.80
CA LEU A 179 -12.21 -27.04 -3.14
C LEU A 179 -11.13 -27.51 -4.10
N VAL A 180 -11.54 -27.93 -5.29
CA VAL A 180 -10.63 -28.25 -6.39
C VAL A 180 -11.02 -27.48 -7.64
N ALA A 181 -10.01 -26.96 -8.35
CA ALA A 181 -10.20 -26.29 -9.63
C ALA A 181 -9.90 -27.24 -10.79
N ASP A 182 -10.93 -27.51 -11.59
CA ASP A 182 -10.86 -28.37 -12.77
C ASP A 182 -10.68 -27.52 -14.03
N GLN A 183 -9.48 -27.57 -14.58
CA GLN A 183 -9.10 -26.78 -15.74
C GLN A 183 -9.82 -27.20 -17.02
N ALA A 184 -10.02 -28.50 -17.23
CA ALA A 184 -10.63 -29.02 -18.46
C ALA A 184 -12.13 -28.68 -18.54
N ILE A 185 -12.78 -28.65 -17.37
CA ILE A 185 -14.22 -28.38 -17.23
C ILE A 185 -14.52 -26.90 -16.97
N LYS A 186 -13.52 -26.08 -16.62
CA LYS A 186 -13.68 -24.67 -16.22
C LYS A 186 -14.58 -24.52 -15.00
N ARG A 187 -14.30 -25.30 -13.94
CA ARG A 187 -15.21 -25.43 -12.79
C ARG A 187 -14.45 -25.54 -11.49
N VAL A 188 -15.00 -24.99 -10.42
CA VAL A 188 -14.60 -25.30 -9.04
C VAL A 188 -15.59 -26.31 -8.49
N LYS A 189 -15.08 -27.35 -7.84
CA LYS A 189 -15.88 -28.40 -7.20
C LYS A 189 -15.59 -28.38 -5.69
N LEU A 190 -16.65 -28.52 -4.90
CA LEU A 190 -16.59 -28.65 -3.44
C LEU A 190 -16.68 -30.12 -3.08
N LEU A 191 -15.71 -30.58 -2.29
CA LEU A 191 -15.60 -31.92 -1.76
C LEU A 191 -15.85 -31.87 -0.25
N ASN A 192 -16.58 -32.87 0.25
CA ASN A 192 -16.71 -33.11 1.69
C ASN A 192 -15.49 -33.86 2.26
N HIS A 193 -15.50 -34.19 3.56
CA HIS A 193 -14.42 -34.95 4.21
C HIS A 193 -14.27 -36.40 3.70
N GLN A 194 -15.29 -36.95 3.02
CA GLN A 194 -15.18 -38.22 2.27
C GLN A 194 -14.65 -38.02 0.84
N TYR A 195 -14.22 -36.82 0.48
CA TYR A 195 -13.75 -36.46 -0.86
C TYR A 195 -14.80 -36.66 -1.96
N GLN A 196 -16.09 -36.64 -1.61
CA GLN A 196 -17.20 -36.70 -2.56
C GLN A 196 -17.57 -35.30 -3.01
N VAL A 197 -17.84 -35.12 -4.31
CA VAL A 197 -18.29 -33.83 -4.84
C VAL A 197 -19.72 -33.54 -4.38
N VAL A 198 -19.88 -32.52 -3.53
CA VAL A 198 -21.16 -32.09 -2.96
C VAL A 198 -21.70 -30.79 -3.57
N GLY A 199 -20.86 -30.07 -4.31
CA GLY A 199 -21.25 -28.84 -5.00
C GLY A 199 -20.27 -28.46 -6.10
N HIS A 200 -20.70 -27.59 -7.02
CA HIS A 200 -19.83 -27.05 -8.05
C HIS A 200 -20.26 -25.65 -8.50
N CYS A 201 -19.33 -24.90 -9.10
CA CYS A 201 -19.56 -23.58 -9.66
C CYS A 201 -18.73 -23.41 -10.95
N ASP A 202 -19.37 -22.93 -12.02
CA ASP A 202 -18.72 -22.72 -13.30
C ASP A 202 -17.92 -21.41 -13.31
N LEU A 203 -16.71 -21.48 -13.86
CA LEU A 203 -15.82 -20.34 -14.05
C LEU A 203 -15.96 -19.77 -15.47
N THR A 204 -15.60 -18.50 -15.64
CA THR A 204 -15.61 -17.88 -16.99
C THR A 204 -14.62 -18.53 -17.96
N ASP A 205 -13.50 -19.05 -17.47
CA ASP A 205 -12.47 -19.68 -18.31
C ASP A 205 -11.61 -20.69 -17.53
N TRP A 206 -10.49 -21.12 -18.14
CA TRP A 206 -9.55 -22.08 -17.57
C TRP A 206 -8.90 -21.56 -16.27
N PRO A 207 -9.15 -22.21 -15.11
CA PRO A 207 -8.42 -21.90 -13.89
C PRO A 207 -6.94 -22.28 -14.02
N ASN A 208 -6.07 -21.56 -13.29
CA ASN A 208 -4.65 -21.89 -13.15
C ASN A 208 -4.26 -22.20 -11.70
N ASP A 209 -4.77 -21.44 -10.74
CA ASP A 209 -4.42 -21.56 -9.33
C ASP A 209 -5.55 -21.04 -8.43
N MET A 210 -5.48 -21.33 -7.13
CA MET A 210 -6.49 -20.94 -6.15
C MET A 210 -5.86 -20.70 -4.78
N CYS A 211 -6.32 -19.65 -4.08
CA CYS A 211 -5.91 -19.40 -2.70
C CYS A 211 -7.11 -19.10 -1.79
N LYS A 212 -6.94 -19.38 -0.50
CA LYS A 212 -7.91 -19.05 0.54
C LYS A 212 -7.85 -17.56 0.87
N ILE A 213 -9.01 -16.90 0.89
CA ILE A 213 -9.15 -15.50 1.27
C ILE A 213 -9.70 -15.37 2.69
N THR A 214 -10.80 -16.07 2.95
CA THR A 214 -11.44 -16.14 4.27
C THR A 214 -11.74 -17.61 4.62
N PRO A 215 -12.27 -17.93 5.80
CA PRO A 215 -12.75 -19.28 6.10
C PRO A 215 -13.82 -19.82 5.14
N SER A 216 -14.49 -18.95 4.37
CA SER A 216 -15.59 -19.33 3.48
C SER A 216 -15.44 -18.81 2.05
N GLU A 217 -14.30 -18.21 1.68
CA GLU A 217 -14.07 -17.62 0.35
C GLU A 217 -12.69 -18.01 -0.18
N VAL A 218 -12.65 -18.42 -1.45
CA VAL A 218 -11.42 -18.65 -2.22
C VAL A 218 -11.35 -17.67 -3.40
N ALA A 219 -10.14 -17.32 -3.80
CA ALA A 219 -9.87 -16.60 -5.03
C ALA A 219 -9.22 -17.55 -6.04
N VAL A 220 -9.72 -17.55 -7.27
CA VAL A 220 -9.30 -18.44 -8.35
C VAL A 220 -8.75 -17.61 -9.49
N THR A 221 -7.51 -17.85 -9.90
CA THR A 221 -6.95 -17.23 -11.10
C THR A 221 -7.50 -17.93 -12.33
N VAL A 222 -8.00 -17.13 -13.26
CA VAL A 222 -8.59 -17.59 -14.50
C VAL A 222 -7.92 -16.86 -15.65
N TYR A 223 -7.59 -17.60 -16.69
CA TYR A 223 -6.91 -17.07 -17.87
C TYR A 223 -7.83 -17.16 -19.08
N GLN A 224 -8.19 -16.00 -19.64
CA GLN A 224 -9.07 -15.91 -20.82
C GLN A 224 -8.26 -15.86 -22.11
N ASN A 225 -7.21 -15.04 -22.17
CA ASN A 225 -6.41 -14.84 -23.38
C ASN A 225 -4.98 -14.39 -23.03
N VAL A 226 -4.11 -14.24 -24.06
CA VAL A 226 -2.66 -14.02 -23.86
C VAL A 226 -2.32 -12.78 -23.04
N THR A 227 -3.19 -11.78 -23.00
CA THR A 227 -2.89 -10.49 -22.36
C THR A 227 -3.70 -10.24 -21.10
N ASN A 228 -4.86 -10.90 -20.92
CA ASN A 228 -5.80 -10.57 -19.86
C ASN A 228 -6.02 -11.78 -18.93
N GLY A 229 -5.91 -11.50 -17.64
CA GLY A 229 -6.22 -12.44 -16.57
C GLY A 229 -7.35 -11.91 -15.71
N GLU A 230 -8.03 -12.82 -15.02
CA GLU A 230 -9.09 -12.50 -14.08
C GLU A 230 -8.86 -13.28 -12.79
N VAL A 231 -9.28 -12.73 -11.66
CA VAL A 231 -9.44 -13.46 -10.41
C VAL A 231 -10.93 -13.49 -10.08
N GLN A 232 -11.48 -14.70 -9.93
CA GLN A 232 -12.87 -14.93 -9.55
C GLN A 232 -12.93 -15.39 -8.10
N PHE A 233 -13.80 -14.77 -7.30
CA PHE A 233 -13.99 -15.12 -5.91
C PHE A 233 -15.17 -16.09 -5.80
N VAL A 234 -14.96 -17.22 -5.13
CA VAL A 234 -15.99 -18.25 -4.93
C VAL A 234 -16.18 -18.43 -3.43
N SER A 235 -17.41 -18.26 -2.96
CA SER A 235 -17.75 -18.47 -1.55
C SER A 235 -18.47 -19.81 -1.34
N VAL A 236 -18.28 -20.40 -0.16
CA VAL A 236 -19.05 -21.56 0.31
C VAL A 236 -20.09 -21.07 1.31
N ASN A 237 -21.37 -21.20 0.96
CA ASN A 237 -22.49 -20.78 1.79
C ASN A 237 -23.45 -21.96 1.98
N GLY A 238 -23.47 -22.55 3.17
CA GLY A 238 -24.33 -23.69 3.48
C GLY A 238 -24.08 -24.90 2.58
N GLY A 239 -22.82 -25.20 2.27
CA GLY A 239 -22.42 -26.30 1.38
C GLY A 239 -22.63 -26.03 -0.12
N GLN A 240 -23.05 -24.81 -0.49
CA GLN A 240 -23.19 -24.41 -1.89
C GLN A 240 -22.08 -23.45 -2.31
N LEU A 241 -21.57 -23.63 -3.53
CA LEU A 241 -20.62 -22.70 -4.13
C LEU A 241 -21.35 -21.55 -4.81
N VAL A 242 -21.02 -20.33 -4.41
CA VAL A 242 -21.59 -19.09 -4.95
C VAL A 242 -20.49 -18.27 -5.59
N MET A 243 -20.67 -17.92 -6.87
CA MET A 243 -19.77 -16.99 -7.57
C MET A 243 -19.96 -15.58 -7.00
N GLY A 244 -18.88 -15.01 -6.50
CA GLY A 244 -18.83 -13.66 -5.96
C GLY A 244 -18.32 -12.63 -6.97
N ARG A 245 -17.46 -11.74 -6.48
CA ARG A 245 -16.86 -10.66 -7.28
C ARG A 245 -15.77 -11.18 -8.23
N LYS A 246 -15.40 -10.34 -9.19
CA LYS A 246 -14.32 -10.59 -10.17
C LYS A 246 -13.39 -9.38 -10.23
N LEU A 247 -12.10 -9.64 -10.42
CA LEU A 247 -11.08 -8.62 -10.63
C LEU A 247 -10.38 -8.90 -11.95
N GLN A 248 -10.25 -7.88 -12.81
CA GLN A 248 -9.61 -8.01 -14.11
C GLN A 248 -8.22 -7.36 -14.10
N PHE A 249 -7.29 -8.01 -14.78
CA PHE A 249 -5.89 -7.61 -14.82
C PHE A 249 -5.38 -7.58 -16.26
N GLN A 250 -4.53 -6.60 -16.56
CA GLN A 250 -3.90 -6.42 -17.88
C GLN A 250 -2.65 -7.32 -18.06
N HIS A 251 -2.62 -8.46 -17.37
CA HIS A 251 -1.60 -9.47 -17.52
C HIS A 251 -2.19 -10.86 -17.21
N LYS A 252 -1.49 -11.91 -17.64
CA LYS A 252 -1.86 -13.28 -17.28
C LYS A 252 -1.83 -13.48 -15.77
N CYS A 253 -2.86 -14.13 -15.24
CA CYS A 253 -2.91 -14.58 -13.85
C CYS A 253 -2.63 -16.09 -13.81
N LYS A 254 -1.45 -16.45 -13.32
CA LYS A 254 -1.03 -17.85 -13.16
C LYS A 254 -1.22 -18.28 -11.71
N GLY A 255 -0.26 -17.96 -10.84
CA GLY A 255 -0.33 -18.26 -9.42
C GLY A 255 -0.98 -17.14 -8.61
N ILE A 256 -1.54 -17.50 -7.46
CA ILE A 256 -2.14 -16.56 -6.52
C ILE A 256 -1.80 -16.89 -5.08
N ALA A 257 -1.52 -15.86 -4.30
CA ALA A 257 -1.45 -15.96 -2.85
C ALA A 257 -2.10 -14.74 -2.21
N HIS A 258 -2.48 -14.89 -0.94
CA HIS A 258 -3.14 -13.87 -0.16
C HIS A 258 -2.44 -13.72 1.19
N ASN A 259 -2.20 -12.47 1.58
CA ASN A 259 -1.71 -12.13 2.90
C ASN A 259 -2.42 -10.88 3.42
N LEU A 260 -3.21 -11.03 4.47
CA LEU A 260 -3.96 -9.96 5.13
C LEU A 260 -4.91 -9.17 4.21
N GLN A 261 -4.43 -8.07 3.61
CA GLN A 261 -5.21 -7.19 2.73
C GLN A 261 -4.66 -7.14 1.29
N ASP A 262 -3.66 -7.98 1.01
CA ASP A 262 -2.90 -7.97 -0.22
C ASP A 262 -3.04 -9.29 -0.97
N LEU A 263 -3.22 -9.17 -2.28
CA LEU A 263 -3.18 -10.27 -3.24
C LEU A 263 -1.86 -10.23 -3.98
N TYR A 264 -1.22 -11.39 -4.08
CA TYR A 264 -0.01 -11.59 -4.84
C TYR A 264 -0.33 -12.44 -6.05
N LEU A 265 -0.07 -11.92 -7.25
CA LEU A 265 -0.37 -12.59 -8.51
C LEU A 265 0.91 -12.79 -9.30
N THR A 266 1.14 -14.02 -9.77
CA THR A 266 2.22 -14.29 -10.71
C THR A 266 1.71 -14.27 -12.14
N SER A 267 2.55 -13.77 -13.02
CA SER A 267 2.42 -13.91 -14.46
C SER A 267 3.53 -14.85 -14.97
N GLY A 268 3.78 -14.87 -16.29
CA GLY A 268 4.95 -15.57 -16.82
C GLY A 268 6.28 -14.91 -16.45
N THR A 269 6.27 -13.59 -16.23
CA THR A 269 7.49 -12.77 -16.16
C THR A 269 7.56 -11.89 -14.91
N ALA A 270 6.53 -11.85 -14.08
CA ALA A 270 6.48 -10.89 -12.98
C ALA A 270 5.60 -11.37 -11.83
N LEU A 271 5.93 -10.86 -10.64
CA LEU A 271 5.13 -10.96 -9.41
C LEU A 271 4.55 -9.58 -9.10
N TYR A 272 3.24 -9.51 -9.00
CA TYR A 272 2.50 -8.30 -8.71
C TYR A 272 1.86 -8.39 -7.34
N LYS A 273 1.79 -7.24 -6.66
CA LYS A 273 1.06 -7.04 -5.41
C LYS A 273 -0.11 -6.10 -5.67
N TYR A 274 -1.31 -6.57 -5.36
CA TYR A 274 -2.57 -5.87 -5.53
C TYR A 274 -3.28 -5.73 -4.19
N SER A 275 -4.11 -4.69 -4.06
CA SER A 275 -5.11 -4.64 -2.99
C SER A 275 -6.24 -5.64 -3.26
N MET A 276 -7.01 -6.01 -2.24
CA MET A 276 -8.25 -6.82 -2.40
C MET A 276 -9.29 -6.22 -3.35
N LYS A 277 -9.17 -4.92 -3.69
CA LYS A 277 -10.04 -4.22 -4.66
C LYS A 277 -9.49 -4.24 -6.08
N GLY A 278 -8.33 -4.86 -6.32
CA GLY A 278 -7.69 -4.97 -7.63
C GLY A 278 -6.80 -3.79 -8.02
N ALA A 279 -6.59 -2.80 -7.14
CA ALA A 279 -5.62 -1.74 -7.41
C ALA A 279 -4.19 -2.26 -7.30
N LEU A 280 -3.36 -2.01 -8.31
CA LEU A 280 -1.94 -2.37 -8.30
C LEU A 280 -1.22 -1.54 -7.24
N LEU A 281 -0.59 -2.21 -6.28
CA LEU A 281 0.18 -1.58 -5.21
C LEU A 281 1.67 -1.56 -5.54
N ASN A 282 2.20 -2.69 -6.04
CA ASN A 282 3.62 -2.81 -6.38
C ASN A 282 3.86 -3.92 -7.41
N LYS A 283 4.89 -3.78 -8.24
CA LYS A 283 5.49 -4.88 -9.00
C LYS A 283 6.72 -5.37 -8.23
N VAL A 284 6.56 -6.46 -7.49
CA VAL A 284 7.56 -6.97 -6.54
C VAL A 284 8.78 -7.53 -7.27
N TYR A 285 8.57 -8.15 -8.41
CA TYR A 285 9.63 -8.75 -9.22
C TYR A 285 9.24 -8.77 -10.70
N GLU A 286 10.24 -8.66 -11.59
CA GLU A 286 10.09 -8.78 -13.03
C GLU A 286 11.35 -9.39 -13.67
N ASP A 287 11.16 -10.43 -14.48
CA ASP A 287 12.17 -11.08 -15.31
C ASP A 287 11.61 -11.25 -16.73
N THR A 288 12.05 -10.38 -17.64
CA THR A 288 11.73 -10.44 -19.06
C THR A 288 12.81 -11.14 -19.88
N SER A 289 13.88 -11.64 -19.24
CA SER A 289 15.05 -12.16 -19.94
C SER A 289 14.79 -13.47 -20.68
N ASP A 290 13.71 -14.18 -20.35
CA ASP A 290 13.43 -15.49 -20.93
C ASP A 290 11.93 -15.79 -21.13
N LEU A 291 11.30 -15.12 -22.09
CA LEU A 291 9.91 -15.38 -22.51
C LEU A 291 9.70 -16.79 -23.10
N LYS A 292 10.78 -17.54 -23.40
CA LYS A 292 10.71 -18.83 -24.11
C LYS A 292 10.67 -20.05 -23.17
N THR A 293 11.16 -19.95 -21.93
CA THR A 293 11.27 -21.12 -21.03
C THR A 293 10.07 -21.34 -20.11
N GLY A 294 9.06 -20.47 -20.15
CA GLY A 294 7.76 -20.74 -19.50
C GLY A 294 7.87 -20.98 -18.00
N LYS A 295 8.78 -20.27 -17.30
CA LYS A 295 8.93 -20.37 -15.84
C LYS A 295 7.55 -20.20 -15.17
N MET A 296 7.18 -21.17 -14.34
CA MET A 296 6.02 -21.08 -13.45
C MET A 296 6.51 -20.74 -12.06
N TRP A 297 5.94 -19.67 -11.52
CA TRP A 297 6.24 -19.15 -10.20
C TRP A 297 5.14 -19.61 -9.26
N TYR A 298 5.49 -20.45 -8.28
CA TYR A 298 4.60 -20.82 -7.19
C TYR A 298 4.89 -19.89 -6.00
N ILE A 299 3.85 -19.26 -5.47
CA ILE A 299 3.97 -18.44 -4.26
C ILE A 299 3.53 -19.29 -3.08
N TYR A 300 4.43 -19.52 -2.14
CA TYR A 300 4.07 -20.05 -0.83
C TYR A 300 4.15 -18.92 0.18
N ILE A 301 2.99 -18.49 0.69
CA ILE A 301 2.91 -17.62 1.86
C ILE A 301 2.46 -18.51 3.02
N PRO A 302 3.34 -18.84 3.98
CA PRO A 302 2.93 -19.63 5.13
C PRO A 302 1.91 -18.82 5.95
N THR A 303 0.64 -19.24 5.90
CA THR A 303 -0.45 -18.61 6.66
C THR A 303 -0.33 -18.82 8.17
N THR A 304 0.62 -19.65 8.62
CA THR A 304 0.84 -20.03 10.03
C THR A 304 2.18 -19.58 10.61
N PHE A 305 3.01 -18.84 9.88
CA PHE A 305 4.30 -18.37 10.39
C PHE A 305 4.40 -16.86 10.32
N GLY A 306 4.02 -16.22 11.42
CA GLY A 306 4.17 -14.79 11.68
C GLY A 306 5.62 -14.40 11.93
N ILE A 307 6.48 -14.58 10.93
CA ILE A 307 7.80 -13.95 10.91
C ILE A 307 7.80 -12.94 9.76
N ILE A 308 7.81 -11.65 10.10
CA ILE A 308 8.24 -10.60 9.18
C ILE A 308 9.78 -10.71 9.12
N ILE A 309 10.28 -11.64 8.30
CA ILE A 309 11.61 -11.48 7.71
C ILE A 309 11.42 -10.48 6.58
N ASN A 310 12.32 -9.50 6.48
CA ASN A 310 12.44 -8.60 5.34
C ASN A 310 12.02 -9.33 4.06
N MET A 311 10.95 -8.86 3.40
CA MET A 311 10.30 -9.52 2.26
C MET A 311 11.21 -9.70 1.02
N ILE A 312 12.50 -9.39 1.15
CA ILE A 312 13.56 -9.59 0.16
C ILE A 312 14.25 -10.97 0.33
N GLU A 313 14.24 -11.61 1.52
CA GLU A 313 15.10 -12.78 1.75
C GLU A 313 14.47 -14.16 1.70
N ILE A 314 13.14 -14.34 1.78
CA ILE A 314 12.55 -15.70 1.66
C ILE A 314 11.27 -15.69 0.81
N VAL A 315 11.45 -15.57 -0.51
CA VAL A 315 10.57 -16.27 -1.46
C VAL A 315 11.30 -17.57 -1.81
N LYS A 316 10.99 -18.68 -1.12
CA LYS A 316 11.44 -19.99 -1.59
C LYS A 316 10.56 -20.39 -2.77
N LEU A 317 11.12 -20.23 -3.97
CA LEU A 317 10.54 -20.71 -5.21
C LEU A 317 10.68 -22.22 -5.28
N TYR A 318 9.58 -22.93 -5.08
CA TYR A 318 9.53 -24.36 -5.32
C TYR A 318 9.04 -24.62 -6.75
N PHE A 319 9.87 -25.29 -7.54
CA PHE A 319 9.45 -25.85 -8.82
C PHE A 319 8.73 -27.17 -8.55
N TRP A 320 7.40 -27.18 -8.61
CA TRP A 320 6.63 -28.42 -8.66
C TRP A 320 6.04 -28.60 -10.06
N ASN A 321 6.40 -29.71 -10.69
CA ASN A 321 5.94 -30.10 -12.01
C ASN A 321 4.88 -31.20 -11.84
N THR A 322 3.67 -30.83 -11.41
CA THR A 322 2.55 -31.77 -11.28
C THR A 322 1.73 -31.79 -12.55
N TYR A 323 2.04 -32.72 -13.46
CA TYR A 323 1.15 -33.10 -14.55
C TYR A 323 0.28 -34.28 -14.09
N LEU A 324 -1.01 -34.04 -13.83
CA LEU A 324 -1.99 -35.09 -13.60
C LEU A 324 -2.80 -35.31 -14.89
N ARG A 325 -2.72 -36.51 -15.47
CA ARG A 325 -3.61 -36.98 -16.55
C ARG A 325 -4.56 -38.03 -15.97
N LYS A 326 -5.84 -37.96 -16.39
CA LYS A 326 -6.95 -38.93 -16.13
C LYS A 326 -7.78 -38.75 -14.85
N GLY A 327 -8.21 -37.53 -14.51
CA GLY A 327 -9.36 -37.34 -13.60
C GLY A 327 -9.27 -37.93 -12.18
N GLN A 328 -8.05 -38.18 -11.70
CA GLN A 328 -7.77 -38.71 -10.37
C GLN A 328 -7.07 -37.63 -9.55
N LEU A 329 -7.61 -37.35 -8.36
CA LEU A 329 -6.98 -36.50 -7.36
C LEU A 329 -6.20 -37.39 -6.39
N PHE A 330 -4.92 -37.09 -6.20
CA PHE A 330 -4.07 -37.76 -5.21
C PHE A 330 -3.94 -36.88 -3.97
N LEU A 331 -4.41 -37.39 -2.84
CA LEU A 331 -4.24 -36.74 -1.55
C LEU A 331 -3.48 -37.69 -0.61
N PRO A 332 -2.51 -37.18 0.17
CA PRO A 332 -1.84 -37.98 1.19
C PRO A 332 -2.86 -38.36 2.27
N LEU A 333 -3.00 -39.66 2.54
CA LEU A 333 -4.03 -40.23 3.41
C LEU A 333 -3.76 -40.08 4.92
N SER A 334 -2.51 -39.88 5.31
CA SER A 334 -2.11 -39.66 6.69
C SER A 334 -0.64 -39.26 6.74
N ILE A 335 -0.31 -38.34 7.65
CA ILE A 335 1.05 -38.04 8.07
C ILE A 335 1.27 -38.84 9.35
N SER A 336 2.26 -39.73 9.38
CA SER A 336 2.72 -40.31 10.65
C SER A 336 4.19 -39.97 10.86
N ASP A 337 4.50 -39.66 12.11
CA ASP A 337 5.85 -39.46 12.59
C ASP A 337 6.58 -40.80 12.58
N ASN A 338 7.60 -40.94 11.72
CA ASN A 338 8.55 -42.02 11.84
C ASN A 338 9.95 -41.43 12.02
N TYR A 339 10.49 -41.66 13.21
CA TYR A 339 11.88 -41.37 13.55
C TYR A 339 12.78 -42.42 12.90
N ALA A 340 13.63 -41.99 11.97
CA ALA A 340 14.81 -42.74 11.62
C ALA A 340 15.94 -41.76 11.25
N CYS A 341 16.89 -41.59 12.17
CA CYS A 341 18.19 -41.00 11.88
C CYS A 341 18.98 -41.94 10.97
N LYS A 342 19.60 -41.37 9.93
CA LYS A 342 20.99 -41.66 9.56
C LYS A 342 21.62 -40.42 8.96
#